data_AF-A0A945L5A3-F1
#
_entry.id   AF-A0A945L5A3-F1
#
_cell.length_a   1.000
_cell.length_b   1.000
_cell.length_c   1.000
_cell.angle_alpha   90.00
_cell.angle_beta   90.00
_cell.angle_gamma   90.00
#
_symmetry.space_group_name_H-M   'P 1'
#
loop_
_entity.id
_entity.type
_entity.pdbx_description
1 polymer ?
#
loop_
_entity_poly.entity_id
_entity_poly.type
_entity_poly.pdbx_seq_one_letter_code
_entity_poly.pdbx_strand_id
1 'polypeptide(L)'
;MAWRVDRYVIKGEIQNQIPGKVTGLIWLKGLNKPLELKLAGNCYRDLAGARLVFENPHPEEGDYTGLHIFQHGLVGDITASKKVKILVDPGVPTDTFTPSGLPYVMGNCLYLEWFSETNGRVLIETTDFKWTVTLPNWNLSENEESEQRLKNQQAMFEFMEKLVNVIEPDDEVDTDSSEMDEFQWEAFLQKSDARSDMLMELFEKYGDDPKCELLIADAMGWEVESIEYLDEIAPNWDKNVEEFDDEESDDSDKRFPNHPLISIMMDISSRIFFEAESRKLLNDESSNPWNQLLWHSQLTVSKLVSALEDVVEDAEPEPGFVVATLKRALHLIHLAIATLEAASRLQEKKEDWQIEVRKELFTLRESIFDLMQIYRRSG
;
A
#
# COMPACT_ATOMS: atom_id res chain seq x y z
N MET A 1 2.64 4.47 -1.39
CA MET A 1 1.51 4.60 -2.33
C MET A 1 1.90 5.49 -3.52
N ALA A 2 1.99 4.89 -4.71
CA ALA A 2 2.28 5.58 -5.97
C ALA A 2 1.08 6.42 -6.45
N TRP A 3 1.36 7.62 -6.95
CA TRP A 3 0.35 8.44 -7.63
C TRP A 3 0.04 7.88 -9.01
N ARG A 4 -1.07 7.17 -9.16
CA ARG A 4 -1.59 6.71 -10.44
C ARG A 4 -2.48 7.79 -11.06
N VAL A 5 -2.03 8.36 -12.18
CA VAL A 5 -2.70 9.53 -12.80
C VAL A 5 -3.25 9.26 -14.19
N ASP A 6 -3.12 8.03 -14.69
CA ASP A 6 -3.54 7.61 -16.04
C ASP A 6 -4.99 8.00 -16.38
N ARG A 7 -5.96 7.70 -15.51
CA ARG A 7 -7.39 8.05 -15.71
C ARG A 7 -7.64 9.55 -15.89
N TYR A 8 -6.80 10.39 -15.29
CA TYR A 8 -7.00 11.84 -15.23
C TYR A 8 -6.29 12.61 -16.35
N VAL A 9 -5.34 11.96 -17.03
CA VAL A 9 -4.62 12.55 -18.15
C VAL A 9 -5.61 12.92 -19.25
N ILE A 10 -5.54 14.15 -19.75
CA ILE A 10 -6.15 14.57 -21.02
C ILE A 10 -5.16 14.25 -22.15
N LYS A 11 -3.93 14.75 -22.01
CA LYS A 11 -2.84 14.58 -22.98
C LYS A 11 -1.50 14.85 -22.32
N GLY A 12 -0.42 14.43 -22.95
CA GLY A 12 0.92 14.74 -22.50
C GLY A 12 1.94 14.75 -23.63
N GLU A 13 3.06 15.42 -23.36
CA GLU A 13 4.25 15.46 -24.19
C GLU A 13 5.45 15.17 -23.30
N ILE A 14 6.21 14.12 -23.60
CA ILE A 14 7.46 13.76 -22.91
C ILE A 14 8.57 13.68 -23.94
N GLN A 15 9.73 14.23 -23.61
CA GLN A 15 10.87 14.27 -24.51
C GLN A 15 12.15 13.89 -23.78
N ASN A 16 12.96 13.08 -24.45
CA ASN A 16 14.31 12.71 -24.02
C ASN A 16 15.32 13.03 -25.13
N GLN A 17 15.17 14.20 -25.76
CA GLN A 17 16.02 14.65 -26.87
C GLN A 17 17.46 14.97 -26.45
N ILE A 18 17.69 15.19 -25.15
CA ILE A 18 19.00 15.45 -24.57
C ILE A 18 19.34 14.25 -23.67
N PRO A 19 20.46 13.55 -23.89
CA PRO A 19 20.89 12.45 -23.02
C PRO A 19 20.98 12.89 -21.56
N GLY A 20 20.51 12.02 -20.65
CA GLY A 20 20.47 12.22 -19.21
C GLY A 20 19.37 13.16 -18.72
N LYS A 21 18.49 13.65 -19.61
CA LYS A 21 17.43 14.58 -19.25
C LYS A 21 16.11 14.24 -19.92
N VAL A 22 15.07 14.05 -19.10
CA VAL A 22 13.69 13.92 -19.54
C VAL A 22 12.91 15.16 -19.11
N THR A 23 12.18 15.75 -20.03
CA THR A 23 11.27 16.86 -19.73
C THR A 23 9.92 16.61 -20.36
N GLY A 24 8.88 17.24 -19.83
CA GLY A 24 7.55 17.02 -20.37
C GLY A 24 6.48 17.89 -19.73
N LEU A 25 5.32 17.90 -20.36
CA LEU A 25 4.11 18.55 -19.91
C LEU A 25 2.96 17.55 -19.96
N ILE A 26 2.23 17.39 -18.85
CA ILE A 26 1.06 16.51 -18.78
C ILE A 26 -0.14 17.33 -18.32
N TRP A 27 -1.20 17.34 -19.10
CA TRP A 27 -2.44 18.01 -18.77
C TRP A 27 -3.40 17.04 -18.12
N LEU A 28 -3.83 17.33 -16.89
CA LEU A 28 -4.82 16.55 -16.16
C LEU A 28 -6.18 17.27 -16.14
N LYS A 29 -7.28 16.51 -16.18
CA LYS A 29 -8.63 17.06 -16.24
C LYS A 29 -9.08 17.62 -14.89
N GLY A 30 -9.29 18.94 -14.83
CA GLY A 30 -9.60 19.66 -13.59
C GLY A 30 -8.42 20.50 -13.07
N LEU A 31 -7.21 20.31 -13.60
CA LEU A 31 -6.08 21.20 -13.35
C LEU A 31 -5.97 22.28 -14.44
N ASN A 32 -5.84 23.53 -14.00
CA ASN A 32 -5.68 24.69 -14.90
C ASN A 32 -4.25 24.81 -15.47
N LYS A 33 -3.28 24.11 -14.88
CA LYS A 33 -1.87 24.10 -15.30
C LYS A 33 -1.43 22.66 -15.55
N PRO A 34 -0.60 22.42 -16.57
CA PRO A 34 -0.01 21.10 -16.75
C PRO A 34 0.97 20.79 -15.62
N LEU A 35 1.16 19.50 -15.36
CA LEU A 35 2.33 19.02 -14.64
C LEU A 35 3.57 19.27 -15.50
N GLU A 36 4.59 19.88 -14.93
CA GLU A 36 5.87 20.12 -15.58
C GLU A 36 6.90 19.12 -15.08
N LEU A 37 7.39 18.26 -15.97
CA LEU A 37 8.42 17.27 -15.67
C LEU A 37 9.82 17.83 -15.96
N LYS A 38 10.71 17.70 -14.98
CA LYS A 38 12.16 17.92 -15.10
C LYS A 38 12.89 16.81 -14.37
N LEU A 39 13.22 15.76 -15.10
CA LEU A 39 13.74 14.52 -14.54
C LEU A 39 15.17 14.26 -15.04
N ALA A 40 16.02 13.75 -14.15
CA ALA A 40 17.35 13.29 -14.48
C ALA A 40 17.33 11.78 -14.83
N GLY A 41 17.94 11.41 -15.95
CA GLY A 41 17.94 10.04 -16.49
C GLY A 41 17.46 9.97 -17.94
N ASN A 42 17.23 8.75 -18.45
CA ASN A 42 16.81 8.50 -19.82
C ASN A 42 15.60 7.59 -19.90
N CYS A 43 14.80 7.76 -20.96
CA CYS A 43 13.81 6.77 -21.35
C CYS A 43 14.49 5.50 -21.90
N TYR A 44 13.73 4.41 -22.03
CA TYR A 44 14.20 3.21 -22.71
C TYR A 44 14.37 3.43 -24.21
N ARG A 45 15.03 2.48 -24.87
CA ARG A 45 15.51 2.59 -26.26
C ARG A 45 14.43 2.99 -27.26
N ASP A 46 13.18 2.64 -27.01
CA ASP A 46 12.04 2.98 -27.86
C ASP A 46 11.63 4.46 -27.81
N LEU A 47 11.98 5.17 -26.73
CA LEU A 47 11.68 6.60 -26.54
C LEU A 47 12.94 7.48 -26.35
N ALA A 48 14.11 6.86 -26.18
CA ALA A 48 15.40 7.55 -26.09
C ALA A 48 15.66 8.41 -27.33
N GLY A 49 16.06 9.66 -27.12
CA GLY A 49 16.27 10.63 -28.19
C GLY A 49 15.02 11.12 -28.89
N ALA A 50 13.84 10.60 -28.57
CA ALA A 50 12.60 10.95 -29.22
C ALA A 50 11.73 11.88 -28.35
N ARG A 51 10.64 12.31 -28.97
CA ARG A 51 9.53 12.98 -28.32
C ARG A 51 8.28 12.12 -28.47
N LEU A 52 7.66 11.82 -27.35
CA LEU A 52 6.39 11.12 -27.21
C LEU A 52 5.27 12.15 -27.00
N VAL A 53 4.19 12.04 -27.77
CA VAL A 53 2.95 12.78 -27.54
C VAL A 53 1.83 11.75 -27.40
N PHE A 54 1.04 11.86 -26.34
CA PHE A 54 -0.06 10.95 -26.03
C PHE A 54 -1.35 11.67 -25.63
N GLU A 55 -2.48 11.02 -25.85
CA GLU A 55 -3.81 11.53 -25.55
C GLU A 55 -4.69 10.41 -25.00
N ASN A 56 -5.42 10.72 -23.93
CA ASN A 56 -6.41 9.83 -23.33
C ASN A 56 -7.77 10.04 -24.04
N PRO A 57 -8.38 8.99 -24.62
CA PRO A 57 -9.69 9.12 -25.25
C PRO A 57 -10.84 9.42 -24.26
N HIS A 58 -10.70 9.02 -22.99
CA HIS A 58 -11.76 9.08 -21.99
C HIS A 58 -11.24 9.63 -20.64
N PRO A 59 -10.85 10.91 -20.57
CA PRO A 59 -10.32 11.50 -19.34
C PRO A 59 -11.41 11.69 -18.29
N GLU A 60 -11.11 11.29 -17.06
CA GLU A 60 -11.95 11.45 -15.87
C GLU A 60 -11.46 12.60 -15.00
N GLU A 61 -12.36 13.16 -14.18
CA GLU A 61 -11.98 14.22 -13.25
C GLU A 61 -11.40 13.58 -11.98
N GLY A 62 -10.23 14.06 -11.56
CA GLY A 62 -9.50 13.52 -10.42
C GLY A 62 -9.43 14.47 -9.23
N ASP A 63 -9.12 13.92 -8.05
CA ASP A 63 -8.70 14.70 -6.89
C ASP A 63 -7.17 14.87 -6.90
N TYR A 64 -6.72 16.12 -6.86
CA TYR A 64 -5.32 16.50 -6.93
C TYR A 64 -4.80 17.06 -5.61
N THR A 65 -5.54 16.89 -4.52
CA THR A 65 -5.16 17.37 -3.19
C THR A 65 -3.82 16.75 -2.78
N GLY A 66 -2.78 17.57 -2.72
CA GLY A 66 -1.41 17.13 -2.39
C GLY A 66 -0.49 16.90 -3.60
N LEU A 67 -1.00 16.91 -4.85
CA LEU A 67 -0.18 16.79 -6.05
C LEU A 67 0.50 18.12 -6.40
N HIS A 68 1.83 18.12 -6.50
CA HIS A 68 2.59 19.31 -6.86
C HIS A 68 2.68 19.45 -8.38
N ILE A 69 2.52 20.66 -8.93
CA ILE A 69 2.54 20.84 -10.38
C ILE A 69 3.95 20.70 -10.99
N PHE A 70 4.99 20.97 -10.22
CA PHE A 70 6.38 20.83 -10.69
C PHE A 70 6.96 19.51 -10.19
N GLN A 71 7.26 18.61 -11.12
CA GLN A 71 7.81 17.29 -10.87
C GLN A 71 9.31 17.31 -11.16
N HIS A 72 10.11 17.42 -10.09
CA HIS A 72 11.56 17.30 -10.14
C HIS A 72 11.97 15.97 -9.51
N GLY A 73 12.97 15.31 -10.10
CA GLY A 73 13.53 14.09 -9.53
C GLY A 73 14.15 13.17 -10.57
N LEU A 74 14.02 11.86 -10.36
CA LEU A 74 14.69 10.84 -11.17
C LEU A 74 13.70 10.17 -12.12
N VAL A 75 14.21 9.82 -13.30
CA VAL A 75 13.50 8.96 -14.25
C VAL A 75 13.43 7.55 -13.67
N GLY A 76 12.23 7.00 -13.60
CA GLY A 76 12.01 5.56 -13.43
C GLY A 76 11.85 4.92 -14.80
N ASP A 77 11.02 3.89 -14.89
CA ASP A 77 10.81 3.19 -16.16
C ASP A 77 9.92 4.02 -17.10
N ILE A 78 10.47 4.45 -18.24
CA ILE A 78 9.72 5.22 -19.26
C ILE A 78 9.85 4.52 -20.61
N THR A 79 8.78 3.87 -21.06
CA THR A 79 8.71 3.11 -22.31
C THR A 79 7.29 3.01 -22.87
N ALA A 80 7.16 2.89 -24.18
CA ALA A 80 5.92 2.58 -24.90
C ALA A 80 5.91 1.12 -25.42
N SER A 81 6.86 0.29 -24.98
CA SER A 81 7.08 -1.07 -25.48
C SER A 81 6.96 -2.16 -24.42
N LYS A 82 6.59 -1.82 -23.18
CA LYS A 82 6.35 -2.81 -22.11
C LYS A 82 5.21 -3.73 -22.52
N LYS A 83 5.44 -5.04 -22.43
CA LYS A 83 4.48 -6.07 -22.83
C LYS A 83 3.61 -6.44 -21.64
N VAL A 84 2.29 -6.31 -21.80
CA VAL A 84 1.31 -6.65 -20.76
C VAL A 84 0.23 -7.58 -21.32
N LYS A 85 -0.39 -8.36 -20.44
CA LYS A 85 -1.57 -9.18 -20.76
C LYS A 85 -2.80 -8.28 -20.78
N ILE A 86 -3.44 -8.18 -21.94
CA ILE A 86 -4.68 -7.42 -22.13
C ILE A 86 -5.82 -8.44 -22.25
N LEU A 87 -6.82 -8.35 -21.37
CA LEU A 87 -7.99 -9.21 -21.45
C LEU A 87 -8.73 -8.97 -22.76
N VAL A 88 -9.14 -10.05 -23.44
CA VAL A 88 -9.88 -9.96 -24.70
C VAL A 88 -11.27 -9.36 -24.48
N ASP A 89 -11.87 -9.63 -23.33
CA ASP A 89 -13.14 -9.05 -22.90
C ASP A 89 -12.95 -8.39 -21.51
N PRO A 90 -12.82 -7.05 -21.45
CA PRO A 90 -12.63 -6.33 -20.18
C PRO A 90 -13.89 -6.31 -19.30
N GLY A 91 -15.05 -6.75 -19.81
CA GLY A 91 -16.29 -6.83 -19.04
C GLY A 91 -16.45 -8.13 -18.24
N VAL A 92 -15.54 -9.09 -18.40
CA VAL A 92 -15.56 -10.34 -17.64
C VAL A 92 -14.90 -10.10 -16.26
N PRO A 93 -15.60 -10.36 -15.15
CA PRO A 93 -15.01 -10.26 -13.81
C PRO A 93 -13.73 -11.09 -13.73
N THR A 94 -12.63 -10.51 -13.24
CA THR A 94 -11.36 -11.20 -13.02
C THR A 94 -11.48 -12.39 -12.08
N ASP A 95 -12.53 -12.41 -11.25
CA ASP A 95 -12.82 -13.44 -10.26
C ASP A 95 -13.49 -14.68 -10.88
N THR A 96 -13.73 -14.67 -12.19
CA THR A 96 -14.29 -15.83 -12.90
C THR A 96 -13.23 -16.90 -12.99
N PHE A 97 -13.23 -17.84 -12.04
CA PHE A 97 -12.28 -18.94 -12.02
C PHE A 97 -12.51 -19.89 -13.20
N THR A 98 -11.69 -19.77 -14.24
CA THR A 98 -11.63 -20.73 -15.33
C THR A 98 -10.35 -21.57 -15.19
N PRO A 99 -10.41 -22.91 -15.34
CA PRO A 99 -9.22 -23.77 -15.25
C PRO A 99 -8.09 -23.41 -16.24
N SER A 100 -8.42 -22.67 -17.29
CA SER A 100 -7.50 -22.21 -18.34
C SER A 100 -7.09 -20.74 -18.22
N GLY A 101 -7.56 -20.01 -17.19
CA GLY A 101 -7.44 -18.56 -17.09
C GLY A 101 -8.34 -17.80 -18.08
N LEU A 102 -8.44 -16.48 -17.90
CA LEU A 102 -9.16 -15.61 -18.82
C LEU A 102 -8.36 -15.42 -20.12
N PRO A 103 -9.02 -15.41 -21.29
CA PRO A 103 -8.34 -15.21 -22.56
C PRO A 103 -7.73 -13.79 -22.62
N TYR A 104 -6.43 -13.73 -22.93
CA TYR A 104 -5.68 -12.49 -23.04
C TYR A 104 -4.89 -12.41 -24.37
N VAL A 105 -4.57 -11.20 -24.78
CA VAL A 105 -3.62 -10.90 -25.86
C VAL A 105 -2.45 -10.09 -25.30
N MET A 106 -1.24 -10.36 -25.79
CA MET A 106 -0.08 -9.57 -25.42
C MET A 106 -0.08 -8.26 -26.21
N GLY A 107 -0.19 -7.13 -25.51
CA GLY A 107 -0.13 -5.79 -26.10
C GLY A 107 1.04 -4.97 -25.57
N ASN A 108 1.30 -3.84 -26.24
CA ASN A 108 2.19 -2.82 -25.69
C ASN A 108 1.37 -1.93 -24.75
N CYS A 109 1.90 -1.63 -23.57
CA CYS A 109 1.41 -0.53 -22.75
C CYS A 109 2.38 0.65 -22.81
N LEU A 110 1.80 1.84 -22.66
CA LEU A 110 2.53 3.04 -22.34
C LEU A 110 2.77 3.03 -20.83
N TYR A 111 4.04 2.90 -20.44
CA TYR A 111 4.49 2.85 -19.05
C TYR A 111 5.42 4.03 -18.78
N LEU A 112 4.97 4.97 -17.95
CA LEU A 112 5.71 6.17 -17.57
C LEU A 112 5.79 6.24 -16.06
N GLU A 113 6.98 6.00 -15.52
CA GLU A 113 7.28 6.05 -14.09
C GLU A 113 8.38 7.07 -13.81
N TRP A 114 8.20 7.85 -12.76
CA TRP A 114 9.24 8.72 -12.23
C TRP A 114 9.13 8.87 -10.71
N PHE A 115 10.24 9.25 -10.11
CA PHE A 115 10.34 9.50 -8.67
C PHE A 115 10.46 11.00 -8.45
N SER A 116 9.37 11.60 -7.99
CA SER A 116 9.27 13.02 -7.64
C SER A 116 9.80 13.26 -6.23
N GLU A 117 10.65 14.27 -6.08
CA GLU A 117 11.16 14.70 -4.77
C GLU A 117 10.03 15.19 -3.84
N THR A 118 8.92 15.70 -4.40
CA THR A 118 7.80 16.25 -3.62
C THR A 118 6.63 15.28 -3.48
N ASN A 119 6.34 14.49 -4.51
CA ASN A 119 5.16 13.63 -4.53
C ASN A 119 5.46 12.14 -4.41
N GLY A 120 6.74 11.76 -4.43
CA GLY A 120 7.15 10.36 -4.48
C GLY A 120 6.96 9.72 -5.85
N ARG A 121 6.70 8.42 -5.88
CA ARG A 121 6.51 7.66 -7.11
C ARG A 121 5.22 8.10 -7.82
N VAL A 122 5.33 8.42 -9.10
CA VAL A 122 4.18 8.74 -9.96
C VAL A 122 4.21 7.81 -11.16
N LEU A 123 3.03 7.28 -11.52
CA LEU A 123 2.87 6.24 -12.53
C LEU A 123 1.73 6.58 -13.50
N ILE A 124 2.00 6.36 -14.78
CA ILE A 124 1.01 6.23 -15.84
C ILE A 124 1.26 4.88 -16.50
N GLU A 125 0.30 3.96 -16.37
CA GLU A 125 0.31 2.67 -17.04
C GLU A 125 -1.01 2.47 -17.77
N THR A 126 -0.97 2.38 -19.09
CA THR A 126 -2.20 2.29 -19.90
C THR A 126 -1.98 1.64 -21.26
N THR A 127 -3.01 0.96 -21.74
CA THR A 127 -3.07 0.37 -23.10
C THR A 127 -3.97 1.16 -24.05
N ASP A 128 -4.73 2.12 -23.53
CA ASP A 128 -5.88 2.71 -24.24
C ASP A 128 -5.57 4.07 -24.86
N PHE A 129 -4.41 4.64 -24.51
CA PHE A 129 -4.01 5.94 -25.03
C PHE A 129 -3.68 5.87 -26.52
N LYS A 130 -3.84 7.00 -27.19
CA LYS A 130 -3.30 7.20 -28.54
C LYS A 130 -1.99 7.95 -28.41
N TRP A 131 -0.92 7.43 -29.00
CA TRP A 131 0.38 8.10 -28.94
C TRP A 131 1.14 8.08 -30.26
N THR A 132 2.06 9.04 -30.39
CA THR A 132 2.98 9.16 -31.51
C THR A 132 4.39 9.46 -30.99
N VAL A 133 5.40 8.92 -31.66
CA VAL A 133 6.81 9.08 -31.30
C VAL A 133 7.55 9.67 -32.50
N THR A 134 8.34 10.72 -32.28
CA THR A 134 9.17 11.30 -33.33
C THR A 134 10.38 10.43 -33.64
N LEU A 135 11.06 10.70 -34.75
CA LEU A 135 12.39 10.11 -34.97
C LEU A 135 13.36 10.52 -33.85
N PRO A 136 14.23 9.60 -33.42
CA PRO A 136 15.18 9.87 -32.35
C PRO A 136 16.36 10.73 -32.82
N ASN A 137 16.75 11.71 -32.01
CA ASN A 137 17.94 12.55 -32.24
C ASN A 137 19.25 11.84 -31.82
N TRP A 138 19.15 10.84 -30.95
CA TRP A 138 20.23 9.98 -30.48
C TRP A 138 19.62 8.62 -30.11
N ASN A 139 20.43 7.57 -30.06
CA ASN A 139 19.95 6.23 -29.74
C ASN A 139 20.64 5.72 -28.48
N LEU A 140 19.88 4.97 -27.67
CA LEU A 140 20.40 4.23 -26.53
C LEU A 140 20.77 2.83 -26.99
N SER A 141 22.01 2.40 -26.72
CA SER A 141 22.42 1.03 -26.98
C SER A 141 21.78 0.06 -25.99
N GLU A 142 21.83 -1.24 -26.29
CA GLU A 142 21.25 -2.29 -25.43
C GLU A 142 21.97 -2.42 -24.08
N ASN A 143 23.29 -2.18 -24.07
CA ASN A 143 24.07 -2.13 -22.84
C ASN A 143 23.68 -0.89 -22.00
N GLU A 144 23.56 0.28 -22.63
CA GLU A 144 23.15 1.50 -21.92
C GLU A 144 21.69 1.42 -21.42
N GLU A 145 20.80 0.72 -22.12
CA GLU A 145 19.45 0.45 -21.63
C GLU A 145 19.48 -0.46 -20.39
N SER A 146 20.34 -1.48 -20.40
CA SER A 146 20.54 -2.37 -19.24
C SER A 146 21.08 -1.59 -18.03
N GLU A 147 22.04 -0.69 -18.25
CA GLU A 147 22.53 0.22 -17.21
C GLU A 147 21.45 1.19 -16.72
N GLN A 148 20.60 1.71 -17.63
CA GLN A 148 19.49 2.59 -17.25
C GLN A 148 18.44 1.85 -16.42
N ARG A 149 18.11 0.60 -16.76
CA ARG A 149 17.23 -0.27 -15.94
C ARG A 149 17.77 -0.43 -14.53
N LEU A 150 19.07 -0.70 -14.39
CA LEU A 150 19.71 -0.82 -13.08
C LEU A 150 19.67 0.50 -12.30
N LYS A 151 19.93 1.63 -12.97
CA LYS A 151 19.82 2.97 -12.35
C LYS A 151 18.39 3.28 -11.89
N ASN A 152 17.39 2.91 -12.67
CA ASN A 152 15.98 3.10 -12.31
C ASN A 152 15.58 2.23 -11.11
N GLN A 153 16.10 1.00 -11.03
CA GLN A 153 15.92 0.11 -9.88
C GLN A 153 16.58 0.70 -8.63
N GLN A 154 17.83 1.15 -8.73
CA GLN A 154 18.53 1.83 -7.63
C GLN A 154 17.82 3.10 -7.19
N ALA A 155 17.33 3.92 -8.13
CA ALA A 155 16.56 5.12 -7.83
C ALA A 155 15.28 4.82 -7.03
N MET A 156 14.64 3.68 -7.29
CA MET A 156 13.51 3.22 -6.48
C MET A 156 13.96 2.86 -5.06
N PHE A 157 15.06 2.12 -4.91
CA PHE A 157 15.56 1.70 -3.60
C PHE A 157 16.01 2.91 -2.77
N GLU A 158 16.79 3.81 -3.35
CA GLU A 158 17.19 5.07 -2.70
C GLU A 158 15.98 5.94 -2.32
N PHE A 159 14.93 5.93 -3.15
CA PHE A 159 13.68 6.63 -2.83
C PHE A 159 12.98 6.01 -1.61
N MET A 160 12.87 4.69 -1.56
CA MET A 160 12.25 3.98 -0.43
C MET A 160 13.05 4.13 0.85
N GLU A 161 14.38 4.05 0.78
CA GLU A 161 15.26 4.26 1.92
C GLU A 161 15.09 5.68 2.48
N LYS A 162 15.02 6.70 1.61
CA LYS A 162 14.73 8.08 2.06
C LYS A 162 13.39 8.20 2.76
N LEU A 163 12.34 7.49 2.33
CA LEU A 163 11.05 7.52 3.01
C LEU A 163 11.15 6.93 4.42
N VAL A 164 11.89 5.83 4.59
CA VAL A 164 12.14 5.23 5.90
C VAL A 164 12.96 6.18 6.78
N ASN A 165 14.03 6.76 6.25
CA ASN A 165 14.92 7.64 7.02
C ASN A 165 14.30 9.00 7.37
N VAL A 166 13.30 9.49 6.62
CA VAL A 166 12.55 10.72 7.01
C VAL A 166 11.74 10.49 8.29
N ILE A 167 11.38 9.25 8.60
CA ILE A 167 10.72 8.86 9.85
C ILE A 167 11.75 8.71 10.99
N GLU A 168 13.04 8.70 10.66
CA GLU A 168 14.18 8.63 11.59
C GLU A 168 14.77 10.04 11.84
N PRO A 169 14.47 10.73 12.95
CA PRO A 169 15.49 11.59 13.55
C PRO A 169 16.56 10.68 14.15
N ASP A 170 17.84 11.01 13.93
CA ASP A 170 19.04 10.38 14.54
C ASP A 170 19.05 10.55 16.08
N ASP A 171 18.06 10.02 16.78
CA ASP A 171 18.16 9.77 18.21
C ASP A 171 18.76 8.36 18.33
N GLU A 172 20.09 8.30 18.50
CA GLU A 172 20.78 7.10 18.99
C GLU A 172 20.07 6.64 20.26
N VAL A 173 19.16 5.70 20.12
CA VAL A 173 18.45 5.11 21.27
C VAL A 173 19.47 4.29 22.02
N ASP A 174 19.85 4.76 23.20
CA ASP A 174 20.71 4.05 24.14
C ASP A 174 20.04 2.71 24.51
N THR A 175 20.38 1.65 23.78
CA THR A 175 19.84 0.27 23.92
C THR A 175 20.29 -0.44 25.20
N ASP A 176 20.64 0.31 26.26
CA ASP A 176 21.06 -0.22 27.55
C ASP A 176 19.88 -0.41 28.54
N SER A 177 18.65 -0.03 28.17
CA SER A 177 17.41 -0.47 28.87
C SER A 177 16.66 -1.52 28.07
N SER A 178 16.36 -2.66 28.69
CA SER A 178 15.65 -3.79 28.06
C SER A 178 14.19 -3.52 27.71
N GLU A 179 13.60 -2.43 28.22
CA GLU A 179 12.19 -2.06 27.99
C GLU A 179 12.14 -0.70 27.30
N MET A 180 11.43 -0.62 26.17
CA MET A 180 11.22 0.63 25.42
C MET A 180 10.02 1.40 26.00
N ASP A 181 10.10 2.72 26.03
CA ASP A 181 8.99 3.57 26.46
C ASP A 181 7.87 3.70 25.40
N GLU A 182 6.75 4.32 25.77
CA GLU A 182 5.58 4.48 24.87
C GLU A 182 5.85 5.31 23.61
N PHE A 183 6.90 6.13 23.58
CA PHE A 183 7.27 6.96 22.43
C PHE A 183 8.25 6.22 21.52
N GLN A 184 9.18 5.46 22.10
CA GLN A 184 10.10 4.59 21.40
C GLN A 184 9.36 3.45 20.68
N TRP A 185 8.38 2.83 21.34
CA TRP A 185 7.52 1.82 20.71
C TRP A 185 6.68 2.41 19.57
N GLU A 186 6.16 3.62 19.73
CA GLU A 186 5.43 4.29 18.64
C GLU A 186 6.34 4.58 17.43
N ALA A 187 7.57 5.06 17.66
CA ALA A 187 8.54 5.30 16.60
C ALA A 187 8.93 3.98 15.89
N PHE A 188 9.15 2.91 16.65
CA PHE A 188 9.43 1.58 16.10
C PHE A 188 8.26 1.06 15.24
N LEU A 189 7.03 1.19 15.73
CA LEU A 189 5.86 0.77 14.98
C LEU A 189 5.65 1.61 13.71
N GLN A 190 5.92 2.92 13.74
CA GLN A 190 5.89 3.76 12.54
C GLN A 190 6.93 3.30 11.50
N LYS A 191 8.12 2.90 11.96
CA LYS A 191 9.14 2.30 11.10
C LYS A 191 8.69 0.97 10.52
N SER A 192 8.02 0.12 11.31
CA SER A 192 7.43 -1.12 10.81
C SER A 192 6.37 -0.86 9.74
N ASP A 193 5.45 0.08 9.98
CA ASP A 193 4.39 0.45 9.04
C ASP A 193 5.00 0.96 7.71
N ALA A 194 6.02 1.83 7.78
CA ALA A 194 6.71 2.34 6.60
C ALA A 194 7.43 1.25 5.79
N ARG A 195 8.03 0.26 6.48
CA ARG A 195 8.62 -0.92 5.83
C ARG A 195 7.56 -1.81 5.18
N SER A 196 6.39 -1.96 5.80
CA SER A 196 5.26 -2.68 5.19
C SER A 196 4.73 -1.97 3.94
N ASP A 197 4.63 -0.64 3.97
CA ASP A 197 4.25 0.16 2.79
C ASP A 197 5.28 0.02 1.66
N MET A 198 6.58 0.05 2.00
CA MET A 198 7.67 -0.21 1.06
C MET A 198 7.55 -1.60 0.43
N LEU A 199 7.27 -2.62 1.24
CA LEU A 199 7.07 -3.99 0.76
C LEU A 199 5.92 -4.07 -0.25
N MET A 200 4.78 -3.43 0.05
CA MET A 200 3.61 -3.42 -0.83
C MET A 200 3.92 -2.76 -2.19
N GLU A 201 4.66 -1.66 -2.19
CA GLU A 201 5.10 -0.99 -3.43
C GLU A 201 6.08 -1.84 -4.26
N LEU A 202 6.99 -2.55 -3.60
CA LEU A 202 7.92 -3.45 -4.27
C LEU A 202 7.19 -4.62 -4.92
N PHE A 203 6.19 -5.20 -4.24
CA PHE A 203 5.31 -6.20 -4.83
C PHE A 203 4.51 -5.66 -6.01
N GLU A 204 4.00 -4.43 -5.93
CA GLU A 204 3.29 -3.79 -7.05
C GLU A 204 4.19 -3.65 -8.30
N LYS A 205 5.49 -3.39 -8.12
CA LYS A 205 6.42 -3.25 -9.25
C LYS A 205 6.97 -4.58 -9.76
N TYR A 206 7.40 -5.45 -8.85
CA TYR A 206 8.17 -6.65 -9.18
C TYR A 206 7.37 -7.95 -9.06
N GLY A 207 6.09 -7.90 -8.65
CA GLY A 207 5.26 -9.09 -8.40
C GLY A 207 5.16 -10.06 -9.58
N ASP A 208 5.21 -9.56 -10.81
CA ASP A 208 5.19 -10.37 -12.04
C ASP A 208 6.58 -10.86 -12.50
N ASP A 209 7.67 -10.41 -11.86
CA ASP A 209 9.03 -10.80 -12.24
C ASP A 209 9.38 -12.19 -11.69
N PRO A 210 9.96 -13.11 -12.49
CA PRO A 210 10.40 -14.41 -12.01
C PRO A 210 11.42 -14.36 -10.86
N LYS A 211 12.11 -13.23 -10.67
CA LYS A 211 13.08 -12.98 -9.60
C LYS A 211 12.53 -12.03 -8.52
N CYS A 212 11.21 -11.86 -8.44
CA CYS A 212 10.54 -10.98 -7.49
C CYS A 212 11.13 -11.07 -6.08
N GLU A 213 11.24 -12.27 -5.52
CA GLU A 213 11.75 -12.50 -4.16
C GLU A 213 13.17 -11.94 -3.95
N LEU A 214 14.08 -12.18 -4.91
CA LEU A 214 15.46 -11.68 -4.84
C LEU A 214 15.52 -10.16 -4.92
N LEU A 215 14.69 -9.56 -5.78
CA LEU A 215 14.62 -8.11 -5.95
C LEU A 215 14.03 -7.43 -4.72
N ILE A 216 13.01 -8.02 -4.11
CA ILE A 216 12.39 -7.52 -2.88
C ILE A 216 13.35 -7.67 -1.72
N ALA A 217 14.00 -8.83 -1.57
CA ALA A 217 14.92 -9.06 -0.47
C ALA A 217 16.12 -8.09 -0.52
N ASP A 218 16.73 -7.91 -1.69
CA ASP A 218 17.80 -6.93 -1.90
C ASP A 218 17.34 -5.51 -1.54
N ALA A 219 16.14 -5.12 -1.98
CA ALA A 219 15.55 -3.81 -1.65
C ALA A 219 15.29 -3.61 -0.15
N MET A 220 14.81 -4.66 0.52
CA MET A 220 14.46 -4.64 1.94
C MET A 220 15.69 -4.84 2.85
N GLY A 221 16.87 -5.07 2.26
CA GLY A 221 18.09 -5.40 2.99
C GLY A 221 18.02 -6.75 3.71
N TRP A 222 17.20 -7.68 3.20
CA TRP A 222 17.05 -9.02 3.74
C TRP A 222 18.11 -9.94 3.13
N GLU A 223 18.81 -10.69 3.98
CA GLU A 223 19.64 -11.79 3.51
C GLU A 223 18.71 -12.92 3.06
N VAL A 224 18.75 -13.24 1.76
CA VAL A 224 18.07 -14.43 1.25
C VAL A 224 18.87 -15.64 1.74
N GLU A 225 18.45 -16.21 2.87
CA GLU A 225 18.90 -17.54 3.22
C GLU A 225 18.49 -18.48 2.08
N SER A 226 19.48 -19.09 1.43
CA SER A 226 19.21 -20.14 0.47
C SER A 226 18.52 -21.27 1.23
N ILE A 227 17.19 -21.33 1.16
CA ILE A 227 16.48 -22.55 1.47
C ILE A 227 16.94 -23.54 0.41
N GLU A 228 17.97 -24.33 0.74
CA GLU A 228 18.28 -25.53 -0.02
C GLU A 228 17.04 -26.41 0.09
N TYR A 229 16.16 -26.32 -0.90
CA TYR A 229 15.26 -27.40 -1.19
C TYR A 229 16.16 -28.59 -1.52
N LEU A 230 16.45 -29.40 -0.51
CA LEU A 230 17.13 -30.68 -0.70
C LEU A 230 16.28 -31.47 -1.69
N ASP A 231 16.71 -31.49 -2.95
CA ASP A 231 16.11 -32.26 -4.06
C ASP A 231 16.00 -33.78 -3.74
N GLU A 232 16.56 -34.23 -2.61
CA GLU A 232 16.49 -35.61 -2.11
C GLU A 232 15.36 -35.87 -1.10
N ILE A 233 14.50 -34.91 -0.81
CA ILE A 233 13.23 -35.16 -0.11
C ILE A 233 12.07 -34.81 -1.05
N ALA A 234 11.94 -35.57 -2.14
CA ALA A 234 10.60 -35.82 -2.65
C ALA A 234 9.80 -36.40 -1.47
N PRO A 235 8.73 -35.74 -0.98
CA PRO A 235 7.93 -36.33 0.07
C PRO A 235 7.38 -37.62 -0.52
N ASN A 236 7.86 -38.76 -0.02
CA ASN A 236 7.25 -40.04 -0.29
C ASN A 236 5.93 -40.07 0.47
N TRP A 237 4.94 -39.37 -0.05
CA TRP A 237 3.59 -39.21 0.52
C TRP A 237 2.79 -40.53 0.54
N ASP A 238 3.41 -41.68 0.26
CA ASP A 238 2.67 -42.93 0.06
C ASP A 238 3.18 -44.17 0.82
N LYS A 239 4.33 -44.20 1.51
CA LYS A 239 4.83 -45.53 2.00
C LYS A 239 5.43 -45.72 3.38
N ASN A 240 5.45 -44.76 4.29
CA ASN A 240 5.71 -45.06 5.70
C ASN A 240 4.92 -44.11 6.60
N VAL A 241 3.64 -44.43 6.80
CA VAL A 241 2.94 -44.00 8.01
C VAL A 241 3.51 -44.87 9.13
N GLU A 242 4.69 -44.50 9.63
CA GLU A 242 4.93 -44.71 11.06
C GLU A 242 3.80 -43.92 11.72
N GLU A 243 3.06 -44.54 12.64
CA GLU A 243 2.13 -43.84 13.52
C GLU A 243 2.93 -42.78 14.26
N PHE A 244 3.09 -41.62 13.62
CA PHE A 244 3.13 -40.35 14.29
C PHE A 244 1.86 -40.38 15.12
N ASP A 245 2.00 -40.35 16.43
CA ASP A 245 0.90 -39.91 17.27
C ASP A 245 0.60 -38.51 16.75
N ASP A 246 -0.38 -38.43 15.83
CA ASP A 246 -1.12 -37.23 15.50
C ASP A 246 -1.87 -36.87 16.79
N GLU A 247 -1.14 -36.42 17.81
CA GLU A 247 -1.53 -35.17 18.43
C GLU A 247 -1.40 -34.15 17.30
N GLU A 248 -2.42 -34.11 16.43
CA GLU A 248 -2.86 -32.87 15.82
C GLU A 248 -2.87 -31.88 16.99
N SER A 249 -1.80 -31.09 17.11
CA SER A 249 -1.91 -29.78 17.72
C SER A 249 -2.89 -29.08 16.81
N ASP A 250 -4.16 -29.24 17.15
CA ASP A 250 -5.30 -28.62 16.55
C ASP A 250 -5.00 -27.12 16.50
N ASP A 251 -4.48 -26.61 15.38
CA ASP A 251 -4.25 -25.17 15.17
C ASP A 251 -5.61 -24.43 15.10
N SER A 252 -6.73 -25.11 15.37
CA SER A 252 -8.02 -24.51 15.73
C SER A 252 -8.06 -23.91 17.14
N ASP A 253 -7.04 -24.15 17.98
CA ASP A 253 -6.95 -23.62 19.35
C ASP A 253 -6.30 -22.22 19.45
N LYS A 254 -6.07 -21.51 18.34
CA LYS A 254 -5.83 -20.04 18.37
C LYS A 254 -7.11 -19.31 18.78
N ARG A 255 -7.42 -19.40 20.05
CA ARG A 255 -8.56 -18.76 20.68
C ARG A 255 -8.35 -17.26 20.58
N PHE A 256 -9.25 -16.60 19.86
CA PHE A 256 -9.26 -15.14 19.77
C PHE A 256 -9.17 -14.54 21.19
N PRO A 257 -8.23 -13.61 21.47
CA PRO A 257 -7.98 -13.14 22.81
C PRO A 257 -9.26 -12.53 23.40
N ASN A 258 -9.69 -13.09 24.53
CA ASN A 258 -10.96 -12.75 25.16
C ASN A 258 -10.77 -11.58 26.15
N HIS A 259 -10.63 -10.38 25.62
CA HIS A 259 -10.62 -9.16 26.42
C HIS A 259 -11.94 -8.38 26.26
N PRO A 260 -12.55 -7.84 27.34
CA PRO A 260 -13.83 -7.12 27.27
C PRO A 260 -13.83 -5.97 26.25
N LEU A 261 -12.73 -5.21 26.14
CA LEU A 261 -12.62 -4.13 25.14
C LEU A 261 -12.59 -4.64 23.70
N ILE A 262 -11.96 -5.80 23.45
CA ILE A 262 -11.95 -6.44 22.13
C ILE A 262 -13.38 -6.87 21.78
N SER A 263 -14.06 -7.58 22.69
CA SER A 263 -15.43 -8.06 22.46
C SER A 263 -16.41 -6.90 22.21
N ILE A 264 -16.34 -5.84 23.01
CA ILE A 264 -17.17 -4.63 22.82
C ILE A 264 -16.92 -4.02 21.43
N MET A 265 -15.66 -3.88 21.02
CA MET A 265 -15.35 -3.29 19.72
C MET A 265 -15.79 -4.19 18.55
N MET A 266 -15.69 -5.51 18.71
CA MET A 266 -16.19 -6.48 17.73
C MET A 266 -17.70 -6.41 17.56
N ASP A 267 -18.44 -6.28 18.66
CA ASP A 267 -19.90 -6.10 18.63
C ASP A 267 -20.27 -4.80 17.92
N ILE A 268 -19.60 -3.69 18.24
CA ILE A 268 -19.77 -2.40 17.56
C ILE A 268 -19.50 -2.53 16.06
N SER A 269 -18.36 -3.13 15.67
CA SER A 269 -17.97 -3.28 14.28
C SER A 269 -18.95 -4.17 13.51
N SER A 270 -19.41 -5.26 14.11
CA SER A 270 -20.41 -6.16 13.52
C SER A 270 -21.74 -5.45 13.32
N ARG A 271 -22.16 -4.65 14.30
CA ARG A 271 -23.37 -3.84 14.21
C ARG A 271 -23.29 -2.80 13.09
N ILE A 272 -22.17 -2.08 12.99
CA ILE A 272 -21.92 -1.14 11.88
C ILE A 272 -22.06 -1.85 10.53
N PHE A 273 -21.44 -3.02 10.37
CA PHE A 273 -21.52 -3.82 9.15
C PHE A 273 -22.97 -4.17 8.81
N PHE A 274 -23.69 -4.84 9.72
CA PHE A 274 -25.07 -5.29 9.44
C PHE A 274 -26.04 -4.12 9.19
N GLU A 275 -25.92 -3.03 9.93
CA GLU A 275 -26.79 -1.85 9.75
C GLU A 275 -26.49 -1.12 8.42
N ALA A 276 -25.23 -1.05 8.01
CA ALA A 276 -24.82 -0.44 6.75
C ALA A 276 -25.19 -1.32 5.53
N GLU A 277 -24.93 -2.62 5.61
CA GLU A 277 -25.22 -3.62 4.57
C GLU A 277 -26.73 -3.72 4.31
N SER A 278 -27.54 -3.88 5.37
CA SER A 278 -29.01 -3.99 5.26
C SER A 278 -29.68 -2.78 4.62
N ARG A 279 -29.01 -1.62 4.66
CA ARG A 279 -29.47 -0.36 4.06
C ARG A 279 -28.77 -0.03 2.74
N LYS A 280 -27.89 -0.91 2.25
CA LYS A 280 -27.11 -0.73 1.01
C LYS A 280 -26.30 0.56 1.02
N LEU A 281 -25.71 0.89 2.17
CA LEU A 281 -24.86 2.06 2.34
C LEU A 281 -23.41 1.80 1.91
N LEU A 282 -23.03 0.53 1.77
CA LEU A 282 -21.72 0.09 1.29
C LEU A 282 -21.71 0.00 -0.24
N ASN A 283 -20.58 0.32 -0.85
CA ASN A 283 -20.35 0.25 -2.30
C ASN A 283 -18.86 0.00 -2.60
N ASP A 284 -18.45 -0.02 -3.86
CA ASP A 284 -17.04 -0.25 -4.24
C ASP A 284 -16.17 1.03 -4.19
N GLU A 285 -16.74 2.18 -3.82
CA GLU A 285 -16.00 3.44 -3.77
C GLU A 285 -15.25 3.59 -2.45
N SER A 286 -13.92 3.70 -2.50
CA SER A 286 -13.07 3.90 -1.31
C SER A 286 -13.33 5.23 -0.60
N SER A 287 -13.87 6.22 -1.31
CA SER A 287 -14.25 7.53 -0.77
C SER A 287 -15.58 7.51 0.00
N ASN A 288 -16.34 6.42 -0.08
CA ASN A 288 -17.61 6.31 0.63
C ASN A 288 -17.38 6.30 2.16
N PRO A 289 -17.97 7.24 2.90
CA PRO A 289 -17.72 7.36 4.33
C PRO A 289 -18.26 6.17 5.15
N TRP A 290 -19.22 5.39 4.62
CA TRP A 290 -19.68 4.15 5.27
C TRP A 290 -18.64 3.03 5.17
N ASN A 291 -17.98 2.91 4.01
CA ASN A 291 -16.85 1.99 3.84
C ASN A 291 -15.69 2.38 4.76
N GLN A 292 -15.38 3.68 4.85
CA GLN A 292 -14.32 4.19 5.74
C GLN A 292 -14.66 3.96 7.22
N LEU A 293 -15.92 4.17 7.63
CA LEU A 293 -16.37 3.87 8.99
C LEU A 293 -16.15 2.40 9.34
N LEU A 294 -16.58 1.49 8.48
CA LEU A 294 -16.40 0.05 8.67
C LEU A 294 -14.91 -0.33 8.73
N TRP A 295 -14.10 0.24 7.84
CA TRP A 295 -12.66 0.04 7.82
C TRP A 295 -11.99 0.49 9.14
N HIS A 296 -12.30 1.70 9.61
CA HIS A 296 -11.77 2.19 10.88
C HIS A 296 -12.22 1.34 12.07
N SER A 297 -13.47 0.84 12.07
CA SER A 297 -13.95 -0.02 13.16
C SER A 297 -13.23 -1.36 13.18
N GLN A 298 -13.01 -1.99 12.03
CA GLN A 298 -12.28 -3.26 11.93
C GLN A 298 -10.80 -3.10 12.29
N LEU A 299 -10.13 -2.03 11.83
CA LEU A 299 -8.75 -1.76 12.23
C LEU A 299 -8.62 -1.50 13.74
N THR A 300 -9.62 -0.86 14.37
CA THR A 300 -9.62 -0.68 15.82
C THR A 300 -9.63 -2.02 16.54
N VAL A 301 -10.44 -2.99 16.09
CA VAL A 301 -10.42 -4.36 16.63
C VAL A 301 -9.03 -4.96 16.52
N SER A 302 -8.41 -4.89 15.33
CA SER A 302 -7.06 -5.42 15.11
C SER A 302 -6.03 -4.80 16.07
N LYS A 303 -6.03 -3.48 16.25
CA LYS A 303 -5.09 -2.83 17.19
C LYS A 303 -5.37 -3.18 18.65
N LEU A 304 -6.64 -3.37 19.04
CA LEU A 304 -6.97 -3.83 20.40
C LEU A 304 -6.52 -5.27 20.66
N VAL A 305 -6.65 -6.14 19.65
CA VAL A 305 -6.14 -7.52 19.70
C VAL A 305 -4.64 -7.50 19.92
N SER A 306 -3.89 -6.81 19.05
CA SER A 306 -2.43 -6.73 19.18
C SER A 306 -1.97 -6.12 20.50
N ALA A 307 -2.73 -5.20 21.09
CA ALA A 307 -2.35 -4.56 22.36
C ALA A 307 -2.60 -5.45 23.59
N LEU A 308 -3.52 -6.43 23.49
CA LEU A 308 -4.10 -7.11 24.64
C LEU A 308 -4.00 -8.63 24.57
N GLU A 309 -3.42 -9.17 23.51
CA GLU A 309 -3.15 -10.61 23.36
C GLU A 309 -2.27 -11.10 24.52
N ASP A 310 -1.08 -10.52 24.70
CA ASP A 310 -0.16 -10.85 25.80
C ASP A 310 -0.79 -10.61 27.19
N VAL A 311 -1.69 -9.62 27.29
CA VAL A 311 -2.43 -9.33 28.54
C VAL A 311 -3.43 -10.43 28.88
N VAL A 312 -4.06 -11.03 27.88
CA VAL A 312 -5.04 -12.12 28.05
C VAL A 312 -4.35 -13.44 28.32
N GLU A 313 -3.15 -13.65 27.77
CA GLU A 313 -2.37 -14.88 27.92
C GLU A 313 -1.58 -14.97 29.24
N ASP A 314 -1.75 -14.00 30.16
CA ASP A 314 -0.94 -13.84 31.38
C ASP A 314 0.58 -13.82 31.10
N ALA A 315 0.98 -13.45 29.88
CA ALA A 315 2.38 -13.14 29.56
C ALA A 315 2.75 -11.79 30.23
N GLU A 316 4.03 -11.56 30.54
CA GLU A 316 4.50 -10.27 31.06
C GLU A 316 4.50 -9.24 29.90
N PRO A 317 3.47 -8.39 29.77
CA PRO A 317 3.33 -7.54 28.60
C PRO A 317 4.14 -6.25 28.82
N GLU A 318 4.92 -5.84 27.83
CA GLU A 318 5.68 -4.60 27.91
C GLU A 318 4.74 -3.38 28.02
N PRO A 319 4.76 -2.62 29.13
CA PRO A 319 3.80 -1.54 29.34
C PRO A 319 3.89 -0.45 28.26
N GLY A 320 5.10 -0.16 27.76
CA GLY A 320 5.32 0.80 26.67
C GLY A 320 4.63 0.39 25.37
N PHE A 321 4.74 -0.90 25.00
CA PHE A 321 4.13 -1.47 23.80
C PHE A 321 2.60 -1.43 23.87
N VAL A 322 2.04 -1.88 25.00
CA VAL A 322 0.59 -1.87 25.25
C VAL A 322 0.06 -0.45 25.09
N VAL A 323 0.70 0.54 25.71
CA VAL A 323 0.24 1.93 25.66
C VAL A 323 0.37 2.53 24.26
N ALA A 324 1.47 2.27 23.53
CA ALA A 324 1.63 2.73 22.15
C ALA A 324 0.54 2.17 21.23
N THR A 325 0.26 0.87 21.32
CA THR A 325 -0.77 0.22 20.51
C THR A 325 -2.19 0.66 20.89
N LEU A 326 -2.46 0.89 22.18
CA LEU A 326 -3.73 1.48 22.64
C LEU A 326 -3.91 2.92 22.16
N LYS A 327 -2.85 3.75 22.06
CA LYS A 327 -2.93 5.09 21.44
C LYS A 327 -3.37 5.01 19.97
N ARG A 328 -2.85 4.03 19.23
CA ARG A 328 -3.24 3.79 17.83
C ARG A 328 -4.70 3.37 17.71
N ALA A 329 -5.17 2.47 18.58
CA ALA A 329 -6.60 2.12 18.68
C ALA A 329 -7.46 3.35 19.02
N LEU A 330 -7.01 4.20 19.94
CA LEU A 330 -7.70 5.43 20.33
C LEU A 330 -7.83 6.44 19.16
N HIS A 331 -6.77 6.58 18.36
CA HIS A 331 -6.81 7.40 17.15
C HIS A 331 -7.86 6.89 16.14
N LEU A 332 -7.88 5.58 15.89
CA LEU A 332 -8.86 4.94 15.00
C LEU A 332 -10.30 5.10 15.51
N ILE A 333 -10.54 5.08 16.82
CA ILE A 333 -11.85 5.37 17.40
C ILE A 333 -12.27 6.82 17.12
N HIS A 334 -11.35 7.80 17.21
CA HIS A 334 -11.68 9.19 16.89
C HIS A 334 -12.02 9.34 15.41
N LEU A 335 -11.29 8.66 14.52
CA LEU A 335 -11.62 8.60 13.10
C LEU A 335 -13.00 7.96 12.87
N ALA A 336 -13.30 6.83 13.50
CA ALA A 336 -14.60 6.17 13.41
C ALA A 336 -15.75 7.08 13.88
N ILE A 337 -15.58 7.82 14.97
CA ILE A 337 -16.59 8.78 15.44
C ILE A 337 -16.76 9.91 14.40
N ALA A 338 -15.66 10.46 13.88
CA ALA A 338 -15.69 11.53 12.90
C ALA A 338 -16.33 11.09 11.57
N THR A 339 -15.99 9.91 11.07
CA THR A 339 -16.57 9.34 9.84
C THR A 339 -18.03 8.97 10.03
N LEU A 340 -18.43 8.42 11.18
CA LEU A 340 -19.84 8.19 11.51
C LEU A 340 -20.63 9.50 11.48
N GLU A 341 -20.11 10.57 12.05
CA GLU A 341 -20.75 11.88 12.01
C GLU A 341 -20.84 12.44 10.59
N ALA A 342 -19.78 12.30 9.79
CA ALA A 342 -19.77 12.73 8.39
C ALA A 342 -20.78 11.93 7.56
N ALA A 343 -20.78 10.61 7.68
CA ALA A 343 -21.71 9.70 7.01
C ALA A 343 -23.17 10.00 7.39
N SER A 344 -23.42 10.24 8.68
CA SER A 344 -24.76 10.58 9.19
C SER A 344 -25.26 11.94 8.66
N ARG A 345 -24.38 12.88 8.32
CA ARG A 345 -24.78 14.18 7.72
C ARG A 345 -25.23 14.05 6.26
N LEU A 346 -24.82 12.98 5.57
CA LEU A 346 -25.23 12.70 4.20
C LEU A 346 -26.63 12.08 4.11
N GLN A 347 -27.18 11.64 5.24
CA GLN A 347 -28.52 11.06 5.29
C GLN A 347 -29.56 12.11 5.69
N GLU A 348 -30.72 12.06 5.03
CA GLU A 348 -31.86 12.94 5.35
C GLU A 348 -32.43 12.69 6.75
N LYS A 349 -32.32 11.44 7.23
CA LYS A 349 -32.82 11.01 8.53
C LYS A 349 -31.70 10.35 9.32
N LYS A 350 -31.52 10.80 10.56
CA LYS A 350 -30.63 10.16 11.52
C LYS A 350 -31.32 8.94 12.10
N GLU A 351 -30.61 7.82 12.12
CA GLU A 351 -31.12 6.55 12.62
C GLU A 351 -30.63 6.30 14.05
N ASP A 352 -31.46 5.66 14.87
CA ASP A 352 -31.18 5.48 16.31
C ASP A 352 -29.91 4.65 16.56
N TRP A 353 -29.63 3.68 15.70
CA TRP A 353 -28.42 2.85 15.80
C TRP A 353 -27.12 3.67 15.70
N GLN A 354 -27.12 4.79 14.96
CA GLN A 354 -25.95 5.67 14.84
C GLN A 354 -25.66 6.37 16.16
N ILE A 355 -26.70 6.76 16.88
CA ILE A 355 -26.59 7.41 18.20
C ILE A 355 -26.04 6.40 19.22
N GLU A 356 -26.54 5.17 19.18
CA GLU A 356 -26.09 4.08 20.05
C GLU A 356 -24.63 3.72 19.80
N VAL A 357 -24.27 3.44 18.53
CA VAL A 357 -22.88 3.16 18.13
C VAL A 357 -21.95 4.30 18.55
N ARG A 358 -22.34 5.56 18.33
CA ARG A 358 -21.54 6.72 18.75
C ARG A 358 -21.32 6.74 20.27
N LYS A 359 -22.35 6.46 21.06
CA LYS A 359 -22.27 6.42 22.52
C LYS A 359 -21.37 5.28 23.01
N GLU A 360 -21.46 4.11 22.38
CA GLU A 360 -20.62 2.95 22.67
C GLU A 360 -19.15 3.24 22.35
N LEU A 361 -18.86 3.84 21.19
CA LEU A 361 -17.50 4.27 20.82
C LEU A 361 -16.90 5.27 21.83
N PHE A 362 -17.68 6.24 22.32
CA PHE A 362 -17.21 7.15 23.37
C PHE A 362 -16.96 6.44 24.70
N THR A 363 -17.77 5.44 25.04
CA THR A 363 -17.60 4.68 26.28
C THR A 363 -16.34 3.82 26.21
N LEU A 364 -16.15 3.13 25.09
CA LEU A 364 -14.96 2.34 24.80
C LEU A 364 -13.68 3.20 24.83
N ARG A 365 -13.75 4.41 24.27
CA ARG A 365 -12.66 5.41 24.31
C ARG A 365 -12.21 5.69 25.75
N GLU A 366 -13.15 5.94 26.67
CA GLU A 366 -12.81 6.19 28.08
C GLU A 366 -12.19 4.95 28.73
N SER A 367 -12.73 3.76 28.48
CA SER A 367 -12.18 2.52 29.04
C SER A 367 -10.77 2.22 28.54
N ILE A 368 -10.46 2.50 27.27
CA ILE A 368 -9.10 2.42 26.73
C ILE A 368 -8.18 3.43 27.42
N PHE A 369 -8.65 4.67 27.62
CA PHE A 369 -7.85 5.69 28.30
C PHE A 369 -7.53 5.29 29.74
N ASP A 370 -8.50 4.75 30.48
CA ASP A 370 -8.29 4.25 31.83
C ASP A 370 -7.25 3.11 31.85
N LEU A 371 -7.34 2.17 30.91
CA LEU A 371 -6.38 1.08 30.78
C LEU A 371 -4.97 1.60 30.49
N MET A 372 -4.82 2.57 29.59
CA MET A 372 -3.53 3.22 29.33
C MET A 372 -2.93 3.87 30.59
N GLN A 373 -3.77 4.47 31.45
CA GLN A 373 -3.29 5.06 32.71
C GLN A 373 -2.81 4.00 33.72
N ILE A 374 -3.35 2.79 33.67
CA ILE A 374 -2.88 1.67 34.48
C ILE A 374 -1.47 1.26 34.03
N TYR A 375 -1.27 1.04 32.72
CA TYR A 375 0.02 0.60 32.19
C TYR A 375 1.11 1.66 32.27
N ARG A 376 0.77 2.95 32.18
CA ARG A 376 1.71 4.06 32.45
C ARG A 376 2.20 4.17 33.90
N ARG A 377 1.53 3.49 34.83
CA ARG A 377 1.93 3.44 36.24
C ARG A 377 2.71 2.17 36.58
N SER A 378 2.66 1.16 35.71
CA SER A 378 3.32 -0.13 35.90
C SER A 378 4.68 -0.21 35.20
N GLY A 379 4.89 0.53 34.11
CA GLY A 379 6.22 0.91 33.61
C GLY A 379 6.65 2.23 34.22
#